data_AF-A0A2D6K895-F1
#
_entry.id   AF-A0A2D6K895-F1
#
_cell.length_a   1.000
_cell.length_b   1.000
_cell.length_c   1.000
_cell.angle_alpha   90.00
_cell.angle_beta   90.00
_cell.angle_gamma   90.00
#
_symmetry.space_group_name_H-M   'P 1'
#
loop_
_entity.id
_entity.type
_entity.pdbx_description
1 polymer ?
#
loop_
_entity_poly.entity_id
_entity_poly.type
_entity_poly.pdbx_seq_one_letter_code
_entity_poly.pdbx_strand_id
1 'polypeptide(L)'
;MISEVQRSMKDFELLVFTAPGNESCRLLAEEILDQWNPEFGVLIHPDARLMTAPSLAKPVIDYPTSVFSSKKEECGRYRGFKEGDRFDYLRWIAGFILSKPAFNIAYSQDTEPRFSSPLLEDHSAGLYKDPITGSPLFLSHWKFESGSGWPSFVDAVEGALSFHQDNSLGMRRVEVRSTSSGIHLGHLFDDGPPPTGRRFCINGAVLGFLPEESGDSENF
;
A
#
# COMPACT_ATOMS: atom_id res chain seq x y z
N MET A 1 15.26 12.45 -16.23
CA MET A 1 15.81 11.08 -16.16
C MET A 1 14.66 10.15 -15.87
N ILE A 2 14.06 9.62 -16.92
CA ILE A 2 12.95 8.67 -16.88
C ILE A 2 13.58 7.27 -17.03
N SER A 3 13.02 6.28 -16.32
CA SER A 3 13.36 4.84 -16.30
C SER A 3 14.01 4.31 -15.01
N GLU A 4 13.35 4.51 -13.87
CA GLU A 4 13.14 3.33 -13.04
C GLU A 4 11.99 2.56 -13.69
N VAL A 5 12.33 1.38 -14.20
CA VAL A 5 11.42 0.40 -14.77
C VAL A 5 10.16 0.36 -13.91
N GLN A 6 9.05 0.81 -14.47
CA GLN A 6 7.73 0.53 -13.92
C GLN A 6 7.59 -1.00 -14.02
N ARG A 7 8.09 -1.71 -12.99
CA ARG A 7 8.06 -3.17 -12.95
C ARG A 7 6.59 -3.53 -13.03
N SER A 8 6.24 -4.23 -14.10
CA SER A 8 4.88 -4.73 -14.27
C SER A 8 4.55 -5.57 -13.04
N MET A 9 3.53 -5.16 -12.27
CA MET A 9 3.11 -5.93 -11.09
C MET A 9 2.66 -7.35 -11.46
N LYS A 10 2.35 -7.58 -12.75
CA LYS A 10 2.03 -8.90 -13.33
C LYS A 10 3.17 -9.90 -13.29
N ASP A 11 4.42 -9.45 -13.12
CA ASP A 11 5.58 -10.35 -13.01
C ASP A 11 5.80 -10.85 -11.58
N PHE A 12 5.07 -10.31 -10.60
CA PHE A 12 5.18 -10.67 -9.20
C PHE A 12 4.06 -11.59 -8.76
N GLU A 13 4.41 -12.51 -7.87
CA GLU A 13 3.47 -13.43 -7.23
C GLU A 13 3.86 -13.61 -5.76
N LEU A 14 2.86 -13.70 -4.90
CA LEU A 14 3.02 -14.12 -3.52
C LEU A 14 2.49 -15.55 -3.37
N LEU A 15 3.38 -16.49 -3.08
CA LEU A 15 3.04 -17.87 -2.79
C LEU A 15 2.89 -18.03 -1.28
N VAL A 16 1.70 -18.36 -0.79
CA VAL A 16 1.43 -18.57 0.64
C VAL A 16 1.22 -20.05 0.91
N PHE A 17 2.19 -20.65 1.60
CA PHE A 17 2.13 -22.05 1.98
C PHE A 17 1.50 -22.18 3.37
N THR A 18 0.42 -22.96 3.45
CA THR A 18 -0.38 -23.13 4.68
C THR A 18 -0.49 -24.59 5.08
N ALA A 19 -0.89 -24.84 6.32
CA ALA A 19 -1.17 -26.18 6.84
C ALA A 19 -2.57 -26.21 7.51
N PRO A 20 -3.42 -27.21 7.22
CA PRO A 20 -4.73 -27.33 7.86
C PRO A 20 -4.64 -27.37 9.39
N GLY A 21 -5.52 -26.61 10.05
CA GLY A 21 -5.60 -26.56 11.52
C GLY A 21 -4.48 -25.77 12.21
N ASN A 22 -3.57 -25.12 11.47
CA ASN A 22 -2.52 -24.28 12.04
C ASN A 22 -3.05 -22.87 12.38
N GLU A 23 -2.92 -22.47 13.66
CA GLU A 23 -3.44 -21.19 14.16
C GLU A 23 -2.78 -19.97 13.51
N SER A 24 -1.46 -20.00 13.31
CA SER A 24 -0.74 -18.94 12.59
C SER A 24 -1.22 -18.76 11.14
N CYS A 25 -1.61 -19.85 10.45
CA CYS A 25 -2.19 -19.74 9.10
C CYS A 25 -3.55 -19.05 9.14
N ARG A 26 -4.37 -19.35 10.16
CA ARG A 26 -5.67 -18.69 10.36
C ARG A 26 -5.50 -17.21 10.64
N LEU A 27 -4.57 -16.84 11.53
CA LEU A 27 -4.25 -15.44 11.81
C LEU A 27 -3.77 -14.68 10.57
N LEU A 28 -2.88 -15.28 9.76
CA LEU A 28 -2.43 -14.65 8.52
C LEU A 28 -3.59 -14.43 7.53
N ALA A 29 -4.52 -15.38 7.44
CA ALA A 29 -5.70 -15.23 6.59
C ALA A 29 -6.59 -14.08 7.10
N GLU A 30 -6.96 -14.11 8.37
CA GLU A 30 -7.87 -13.14 9.00
C GLU A 30 -7.29 -11.70 8.98
N GLU A 31 -6.00 -11.53 9.27
CA GLU A 31 -5.38 -10.19 9.41
C GLU A 31 -4.87 -9.59 8.09
N ILE A 32 -4.59 -10.44 7.09
CA ILE A 32 -4.02 -10.03 5.80
C ILE A 32 -4.89 -10.53 4.65
N LEU A 33 -4.89 -11.83 4.38
CA LEU A 33 -5.29 -12.35 3.06
C LEU A 33 -6.77 -12.13 2.74
N ASP A 34 -7.66 -12.25 3.73
CA ASP A 34 -9.11 -12.21 3.51
C ASP A 34 -9.63 -10.84 3.05
N GLN A 35 -8.88 -9.76 3.35
CA GLN A 35 -9.27 -8.38 3.04
C GLN A 35 -8.33 -7.74 2.02
N TRP A 36 -7.33 -8.47 1.52
CA TRP A 36 -6.25 -7.90 0.74
C TRP A 36 -6.47 -8.09 -0.75
N ASN A 37 -6.43 -6.98 -1.49
CA ASN A 37 -6.57 -6.96 -2.95
C ASN A 37 -5.35 -6.28 -3.60
N PRO A 38 -4.18 -6.96 -3.61
CA PRO A 38 -2.96 -6.40 -4.20
C PRO A 38 -3.02 -6.40 -5.75
N GLU A 39 -2.14 -5.62 -6.38
CA GLU A 39 -2.01 -5.56 -7.84
C GLU A 39 -1.21 -6.72 -8.45
N PHE A 40 -0.72 -7.65 -7.62
CA PHE A 40 0.03 -8.83 -8.02
C PHE A 40 -0.70 -10.10 -7.59
N GLY A 41 -0.37 -11.24 -8.20
CA GLY A 41 -1.06 -12.50 -7.92
C GLY A 41 -0.76 -13.02 -6.52
N VAL A 42 -1.78 -13.48 -5.79
CA VAL A 42 -1.62 -14.22 -4.52
C VAL A 42 -2.10 -15.65 -4.74
N LEU A 43 -1.22 -16.63 -4.53
CA LEU A 43 -1.51 -18.04 -4.69
C LEU A 43 -1.37 -18.74 -3.34
N ILE A 44 -2.48 -19.25 -2.82
CA ILE A 44 -2.51 -19.98 -1.55
C ILE A 44 -2.38 -21.47 -1.83
N HIS A 45 -1.34 -22.08 -1.30
CA HIS A 45 -1.05 -23.50 -1.43
C HIS A 45 -1.27 -24.21 -0.10
N PRO A 46 -2.30 -25.07 0.00
CA PRO A 46 -2.42 -25.97 1.14
C PRO A 46 -1.38 -27.09 1.02
N ASP A 47 -0.61 -27.31 2.09
CA ASP A 47 0.39 -28.38 2.22
C ASP A 47 1.54 -28.31 1.19
N ALA A 48 2.64 -27.65 1.58
CA ALA A 48 3.82 -27.49 0.74
C ALA A 48 4.53 -28.82 0.40
N ARG A 49 4.22 -29.93 1.09
CA ARG A 49 4.80 -31.25 0.79
C ARG A 49 4.39 -31.77 -0.59
N LEU A 50 3.33 -31.24 -1.16
CA LEU A 50 2.83 -31.60 -2.49
C LEU A 50 3.51 -30.80 -3.62
N MET A 51 4.34 -29.81 -3.29
CA MET A 51 5.00 -28.97 -4.28
C MET A 51 6.52 -29.11 -4.23
N THR A 52 7.05 -29.96 -5.11
CA THR A 52 8.35 -29.69 -5.72
C THR A 52 8.18 -28.51 -6.68
N ALA A 53 8.07 -27.29 -6.16
CA ALA A 53 8.11 -26.10 -6.99
C ALA A 53 9.56 -25.89 -7.43
N PRO A 54 9.91 -26.07 -8.72
CA PRO A 54 11.29 -25.93 -9.20
C PRO A 54 11.87 -24.51 -9.04
N SER A 55 11.08 -23.54 -8.54
CA SER A 55 11.40 -22.14 -8.35
C SER A 55 11.76 -21.72 -6.91
N LEU A 56 11.59 -22.60 -5.91
CA LEU A 56 11.91 -22.24 -4.52
C LEU A 56 13.40 -22.45 -4.24
N ALA A 57 14.04 -21.44 -3.63
CA ALA A 57 15.46 -21.52 -3.28
C ALA A 57 15.70 -22.50 -2.12
N LYS A 58 14.71 -22.68 -1.25
CA LYS A 58 14.74 -23.61 -0.11
C LYS A 58 13.38 -24.31 0.09
N PRO A 59 13.37 -25.55 0.60
CA PRO A 59 12.14 -26.22 0.98
C PRO A 59 11.34 -25.42 2.03
N VAL A 60 10.02 -25.51 1.97
CA VAL A 60 9.13 -25.00 3.02
C VAL A 60 9.03 -26.05 4.12
N ILE A 61 9.47 -25.70 5.32
CA ILE A 61 9.47 -26.61 6.49
C ILE A 61 8.61 -26.09 7.66
N ASP A 62 8.17 -24.83 7.60
CA ASP A 62 7.38 -24.14 8.62
C ASP A 62 6.12 -23.53 7.98
N TYR A 63 5.04 -23.37 8.75
CA TYR A 63 3.76 -22.84 8.27
C TYR A 63 3.18 -21.77 9.23
N PRO A 64 2.57 -20.68 8.71
CA PRO A 64 2.55 -20.31 7.31
C PRO A 64 3.94 -19.87 6.84
N THR A 65 4.21 -20.02 5.55
CA THR A 65 5.39 -19.41 4.91
C THR A 65 4.94 -18.68 3.66
N SER A 66 5.24 -17.39 3.60
CA SER A 66 4.99 -16.57 2.42
C SER A 66 6.28 -16.40 1.63
N VAL A 67 6.24 -16.64 0.32
CA VAL A 67 7.36 -16.47 -0.59
C VAL A 67 6.97 -15.44 -1.65
N PHE A 68 7.70 -14.34 -1.69
CA PHE A 68 7.55 -13.35 -2.75
C PHE A 68 8.43 -13.77 -3.93
N SER A 69 7.83 -13.85 -5.12
CA SER A 69 8.51 -14.28 -6.34
C SER A 69 8.36 -13.24 -7.44
N SER A 70 9.39 -13.12 -8.27
CA SER A 70 9.35 -12.37 -9.52
C SER A 70 9.83 -13.27 -10.65
N LYS A 71 9.09 -13.37 -11.74
CA LYS A 71 9.46 -14.21 -12.91
C LYS A 71 9.83 -15.65 -12.53
N LYS A 72 9.13 -16.22 -11.54
CA LYS A 72 9.36 -17.57 -10.98
C LYS A 72 10.70 -17.73 -10.25
N GLU A 73 11.31 -16.65 -9.78
CA GLU A 73 12.47 -16.69 -8.89
C GLU A 73 12.08 -16.17 -7.51
N GLU A 74 12.53 -16.84 -6.44
CA GLU A 74 12.31 -16.41 -5.05
C GLU A 74 13.09 -15.13 -4.75
N CYS A 75 12.37 -14.05 -4.46
CA CYS A 75 12.94 -12.75 -4.07
C CYS A 75 13.11 -12.62 -2.56
N GLY A 76 12.21 -13.26 -1.80
CA GLY A 76 12.27 -13.25 -0.34
C GLY A 76 11.20 -14.13 0.28
N ARG A 77 11.35 -14.34 1.59
CA ARG A 77 10.47 -15.21 2.37
C ARG A 77 10.17 -14.65 3.74
N TYR A 78 8.92 -14.78 4.15
CA TYR A 78 8.43 -14.52 5.51
C TYR A 78 7.97 -15.85 6.12
N ARG A 79 8.48 -16.19 7.31
CA ARG A 79 8.21 -17.49 7.96
C ARG A 79 7.46 -17.28 9.27
N GLY A 80 6.37 -18.01 9.45
CA GLY A 80 5.46 -17.83 10.57
C GLY A 80 4.60 -16.57 10.43
N PHE A 81 3.60 -16.48 11.28
CA PHE A 81 2.79 -15.27 11.47
C PHE A 81 2.14 -15.37 12.85
N LYS A 82 2.23 -14.31 13.66
CA LYS A 82 1.63 -14.23 14.99
C LYS A 82 0.93 -12.89 15.16
N GLU A 83 0.11 -12.80 16.21
CA GLU A 83 -0.54 -11.56 16.60
C GLU A 83 0.50 -10.41 16.71
N GLY A 84 0.18 -9.29 16.05
CA GLY A 84 1.06 -8.12 15.97
C GLY A 84 2.00 -8.08 14.77
N ASP A 85 2.15 -9.17 14.01
CA ASP A 85 3.05 -9.21 12.84
C ASP A 85 2.48 -8.47 11.61
N ARG A 86 1.19 -8.13 11.60
CA ARG A 86 0.50 -7.50 10.47
C ARG A 86 1.30 -6.39 9.80
N PHE A 87 1.76 -5.40 10.57
CA PHE A 87 2.50 -4.27 10.01
C PHE A 87 3.92 -4.63 9.55
N ASP A 88 4.58 -5.57 10.22
CA ASP A 88 5.90 -6.07 9.80
C ASP A 88 5.81 -6.89 8.51
N TYR A 89 4.73 -7.66 8.35
CA TYR A 89 4.42 -8.40 7.13
C TYR A 89 4.15 -7.45 5.96
N LEU A 90 3.31 -6.43 6.16
CA LEU A 90 3.04 -5.42 5.13
C LEU A 90 4.29 -4.62 4.78
N ARG A 91 5.15 -4.29 5.76
CA ARG A 91 6.45 -3.65 5.53
C ARG A 91 7.39 -4.54 4.72
N TRP A 92 7.40 -5.85 4.98
CA TRP A 92 8.17 -6.81 4.20
C TRP A 92 7.70 -6.85 2.74
N ILE A 93 6.39 -6.93 2.49
CA ILE A 93 5.81 -6.84 1.13
C ILE A 93 6.20 -5.53 0.46
N ALA A 94 6.04 -4.40 1.16
CA ALA A 94 6.35 -3.08 0.64
C ALA A 94 7.82 -2.95 0.16
N GLY A 95 8.75 -3.69 0.78
CA GLY A 95 10.15 -3.74 0.37
C GLY A 95 10.38 -4.31 -1.04
N PHE A 96 9.43 -5.04 -1.59
CA PHE A 96 9.51 -5.57 -2.96
C PHE A 96 8.74 -4.74 -3.98
N ILE A 97 7.63 -4.13 -3.58
CA ILE A 97 6.70 -3.47 -4.51
C ILE A 97 6.88 -1.95 -4.57
N LEU A 98 7.40 -1.31 -3.53
CA LEU A 98 7.67 0.12 -3.52
C LEU A 98 9.08 0.40 -4.05
N SER A 99 9.23 1.52 -4.78
CA SER A 99 10.53 2.08 -5.07
C SER A 99 11.23 2.52 -3.79
N LYS A 100 12.56 2.67 -3.81
CA LYS A 100 13.31 3.09 -2.63
C LYS A 100 12.84 4.45 -2.07
N PRO A 101 12.59 5.49 -2.90
CA PRO A 101 12.01 6.74 -2.42
C PRO A 101 10.61 6.56 -1.78
N ALA A 102 9.72 5.82 -2.44
CA ALA A 102 8.36 5.57 -1.92
C ALA A 102 8.40 4.80 -0.59
N PHE A 103 9.27 3.81 -0.46
CA PHE A 103 9.46 3.07 0.78
C PHE A 103 9.94 3.96 1.93
N ASN A 104 10.87 4.89 1.67
CA ASN A 104 11.32 5.83 2.68
C ASN A 104 10.23 6.83 3.08
N ILE A 105 9.43 7.31 2.13
CA ILE A 105 8.25 8.14 2.45
C ILE A 105 7.32 7.36 3.37
N ALA A 106 6.93 6.15 2.95
CA ALA A 106 5.97 5.30 3.66
C ALA A 106 6.39 4.95 5.11
N TYR A 107 7.68 4.69 5.36
CA TYR A 107 8.15 4.12 6.63
C TYR A 107 9.17 4.96 7.40
N SER A 108 9.66 6.05 6.82
CA SER A 108 10.63 6.97 7.45
C SER A 108 10.13 8.42 7.48
N GLN A 109 8.89 8.69 7.07
CA GLN A 109 8.30 10.04 7.01
C GLN A 109 9.08 11.01 6.11
N ASP A 110 9.79 10.49 5.10
CA ASP A 110 10.34 11.33 4.04
C ASP A 110 9.19 12.00 3.27
N THR A 111 9.53 13.05 2.50
CA THR A 111 8.58 13.75 1.64
C THR A 111 9.15 13.80 0.22
N GLU A 112 8.34 13.47 -0.78
CA GLU A 112 8.76 13.57 -2.18
C GLU A 112 9.03 15.03 -2.56
N PRO A 113 9.91 15.31 -3.54
CA PRO A 113 10.14 16.67 -3.99
C PRO A 113 8.83 17.31 -4.49
N ARG A 114 8.66 18.60 -4.19
CA ARG A 114 7.54 19.39 -4.72
C ARG A 114 7.45 19.27 -6.25
N PHE A 115 6.24 19.19 -6.78
CA PHE A 115 5.92 19.10 -8.21
C PHE A 115 6.50 17.87 -8.93
N SER A 116 6.89 16.82 -8.20
CA SER A 116 7.50 15.62 -8.80
C SER A 116 6.52 14.50 -9.11
N SER A 117 5.37 14.46 -8.45
CA SER A 117 4.41 13.36 -8.63
C SER A 117 3.65 13.47 -9.96
N PRO A 118 3.52 12.36 -10.73
CA PRO A 118 2.65 12.33 -11.90
C PRO A 118 1.16 12.47 -11.53
N LEU A 119 0.78 12.14 -10.28
CA LEU A 119 -0.60 12.27 -9.79
C LEU A 119 -0.94 13.70 -9.37
N LEU A 120 0.01 14.64 -9.43
CA LEU A 120 -0.23 16.01 -9.04
C LEU A 120 -1.21 16.71 -9.99
N GLU A 121 -0.95 16.65 -11.30
CA GLU A 121 -1.78 17.32 -12.32
C GLU A 121 -2.82 16.36 -12.95
N ASP A 122 -2.87 15.12 -12.49
CA ASP A 122 -3.89 14.16 -12.93
C ASP A 122 -5.25 14.50 -12.31
N HIS A 123 -6.27 14.59 -13.15
CA HIS A 123 -7.67 14.87 -12.80
C HIS A 123 -8.63 13.80 -13.34
N SER A 124 -8.10 12.64 -13.71
CA SER A 124 -8.90 11.51 -14.15
C SER A 124 -9.88 11.09 -13.05
N ALA A 125 -11.09 10.71 -13.45
CA ALA A 125 -12.07 10.15 -12.52
C ALA A 125 -11.58 8.78 -12.03
N GLY A 126 -11.76 8.51 -10.74
CA GLY A 126 -11.25 7.30 -10.09
C GLY A 126 -11.00 7.45 -8.59
N LEU A 127 -10.26 6.46 -8.07
CA LEU A 127 -9.95 6.25 -6.65
C LEU A 127 -8.43 6.23 -6.44
N TYR A 128 -7.96 6.97 -5.44
CA TYR A 128 -6.63 6.84 -4.89
C TYR A 128 -6.65 5.82 -3.75
N LYS A 129 -5.71 4.88 -3.79
CA LYS A 129 -5.65 3.73 -2.88
C LYS A 129 -4.28 3.58 -2.26
N ASP A 130 -4.24 2.87 -1.14
CA ASP A 130 -3.00 2.44 -0.51
C ASP A 130 -2.25 1.47 -1.45
N PRO A 131 -1.00 1.75 -1.83
CA PRO A 131 -0.29 0.95 -2.84
C PRO A 131 0.11 -0.44 -2.34
N ILE A 132 0.06 -0.70 -1.03
CA ILE A 132 0.42 -1.99 -0.44
C ILE A 132 -0.81 -2.87 -0.28
N THR A 133 -1.88 -2.30 0.30
CA THR A 133 -3.09 -3.05 0.66
C THR A 133 -4.20 -2.96 -0.38
N GLY A 134 -4.15 -1.96 -1.26
CA GLY A 134 -5.21 -1.65 -2.21
C GLY A 134 -6.43 -0.96 -1.57
N SER A 135 -6.41 -0.70 -0.26
CA SER A 135 -7.54 -0.06 0.44
C SER A 135 -7.81 1.35 -0.10
N PRO A 136 -9.09 1.74 -0.27
CA PRO A 136 -9.45 3.07 -0.75
C PRO A 136 -9.03 4.15 0.25
N LEU A 137 -8.45 5.25 -0.24
CA LEU A 137 -8.00 6.39 0.58
C LEU A 137 -8.72 7.68 0.23
N PHE A 138 -8.76 8.05 -1.04
CA PHE A 138 -9.33 9.33 -1.51
C PHE A 138 -10.05 9.15 -2.84
N LEU A 139 -11.13 9.90 -3.06
CA LEU A 139 -11.83 9.95 -4.34
C LEU A 139 -11.36 11.14 -5.16
N SER A 140 -11.27 10.96 -6.49
CA SER A 140 -10.88 12.01 -7.45
C SER A 140 -11.68 13.30 -7.34
N HIS A 141 -12.98 13.24 -7.04
CA HIS A 141 -13.81 14.42 -6.89
C HIS A 141 -13.48 15.27 -5.64
N TRP A 142 -12.71 14.73 -4.67
CA TRP A 142 -12.18 15.51 -3.55
C TRP A 142 -10.83 16.15 -3.86
N LYS A 143 -10.18 15.78 -4.97
CA LYS A 143 -8.89 16.37 -5.35
C LYS A 143 -9.09 17.81 -5.81
N PHE A 144 -8.16 18.69 -5.44
CA PHE A 144 -8.15 20.08 -5.88
C PHE A 144 -6.73 20.63 -6.04
N GLU A 145 -6.61 21.71 -6.81
CA GLU A 145 -5.35 22.39 -7.07
C GLU A 145 -5.00 23.36 -5.94
N SER A 146 -4.16 22.91 -5.01
CA SER A 146 -3.72 23.73 -3.86
C SER A 146 -2.52 24.64 -4.17
N GLY A 147 -1.78 24.36 -5.24
CA GLY A 147 -0.50 25.01 -5.54
C GLY A 147 0.66 24.64 -4.60
N SER A 148 0.45 23.69 -3.67
CA SER A 148 1.48 23.24 -2.71
C SER A 148 2.64 22.51 -3.39
N GLY A 149 2.35 21.83 -4.51
CA GLY A 149 3.26 20.93 -5.21
C GLY A 149 3.08 19.45 -4.86
N TRP A 150 2.04 19.09 -4.11
CA TRP A 150 1.64 17.71 -3.83
C TRP A 150 0.14 17.51 -4.03
N PRO A 151 -0.31 16.30 -4.46
CA PRO A 151 -1.72 15.94 -4.50
C PRO A 151 -2.46 16.37 -3.23
N SER A 152 -3.57 17.08 -3.42
CA SER A 152 -4.31 17.70 -2.33
C SER A 152 -5.79 17.35 -2.39
N PHE A 153 -6.35 16.91 -1.27
CA PHE A 153 -7.75 16.50 -1.16
C PHE A 153 -8.47 17.27 -0.05
N VAL A 154 -9.78 17.47 -0.21
CA VAL A 154 -10.63 18.15 0.81
C VAL A 154 -11.26 17.20 1.82
N ASP A 155 -11.32 15.90 1.48
CA ASP A 155 -11.90 14.83 2.28
C ASP A 155 -11.22 13.49 1.96
N ALA A 156 -11.56 12.45 2.72
CA ALA A 156 -11.03 11.10 2.57
C ALA A 156 -12.12 10.04 2.83
N VAL A 157 -11.85 8.81 2.41
CA VAL A 157 -12.77 7.68 2.66
C VAL A 157 -12.89 7.44 4.17
N GLU A 158 -14.11 7.23 4.64
CA GLU A 158 -14.39 7.06 6.07
C GLU A 158 -13.59 5.89 6.67
N GLY A 159 -12.90 6.12 7.79
CA GLY A 159 -12.05 5.12 8.44
C GLY A 159 -10.71 4.84 7.75
N ALA A 160 -10.45 5.38 6.56
CA ALA A 160 -9.25 5.07 5.79
C ALA A 160 -7.96 5.68 6.37
N LEU A 161 -8.08 6.74 7.17
CA LEU A 161 -6.95 7.52 7.68
C LEU A 161 -6.87 7.53 9.21
N SER A 162 -5.65 7.53 9.73
CA SER A 162 -5.34 7.82 11.14
C SER A 162 -4.50 9.10 11.25
N PHE A 163 -4.73 9.85 12.32
CA PHE A 163 -4.17 11.19 12.53
C PHE A 163 -3.23 11.21 13.73
N HIS A 164 -2.01 11.70 13.53
CA HIS A 164 -0.95 11.69 14.54
C HIS A 164 -0.37 13.09 14.69
N GLN A 165 -0.12 13.54 15.92
CA GLN A 165 0.54 14.84 16.12
C GLN A 165 2.00 14.75 15.66
N ASP A 166 2.41 15.67 14.80
CA ASP A 166 3.78 15.79 14.32
C ASP A 166 4.35 17.16 14.72
N ASN A 167 5.31 17.11 15.64
CA ASN A 167 6.03 18.30 16.14
C ASN A 167 7.46 18.39 15.58
N SER A 168 7.77 17.64 14.52
CA SER A 168 9.07 17.68 13.85
C SER A 168 9.34 19.04 13.19
N LEU A 169 10.62 19.35 12.96
CA LEU A 169 11.07 20.57 12.28
C LEU A 169 10.58 21.89 12.92
N GLY A 170 10.18 21.86 14.19
CA GLY A 170 9.66 23.03 14.91
C GLY A 170 8.27 23.48 14.47
N MET A 171 7.56 22.67 13.68
CA MET A 171 6.18 22.95 13.24
C MET A 171 5.21 22.06 14.00
N ARG A 172 3.97 22.52 14.20
CA ARG A 172 2.86 21.69 14.72
C ARG A 172 1.95 21.30 13.58
N ARG A 173 2.03 20.05 13.14
CA ARG A 173 1.26 19.48 12.03
C ARG A 173 0.48 18.24 12.48
N VAL A 174 -0.43 17.79 11.65
CA VAL A 174 -1.12 16.51 11.82
C VAL A 174 -0.64 15.58 10.71
N GLU A 175 0.15 14.57 11.07
CA GLU A 175 0.53 13.49 10.16
C GLU A 175 -0.71 12.65 9.82
N VAL A 176 -0.82 12.30 8.54
CA VAL A 176 -1.85 11.43 8.00
C VAL A 176 -1.21 10.10 7.61
N ARG A 177 -1.75 9.01 8.15
CA ARG A 177 -1.33 7.63 7.82
C ARG A 177 -2.51 6.81 7.33
N SER A 178 -2.23 5.83 6.48
CA SER A 178 -3.21 4.81 6.10
C SER A 178 -3.57 3.94 7.31
N THR A 179 -4.87 3.75 7.61
CA THR A 179 -5.31 2.82 8.66
C THR A 179 -5.03 1.36 8.28
N SER A 180 -5.05 1.04 6.99
CA SER A 180 -4.90 -0.34 6.52
C SER A 180 -3.45 -0.82 6.64
N SER A 181 -2.47 -0.02 6.25
CA SER A 181 -1.04 -0.43 6.23
C SER A 181 -0.17 0.30 7.25
N GLY A 182 -0.65 1.38 7.86
CA GLY A 182 0.11 2.20 8.78
C GLY A 182 1.15 3.11 8.13
N ILE A 183 1.23 3.16 6.79
CA ILE A 183 2.23 3.99 6.10
C ILE A 183 1.95 5.47 6.25
N HIS A 184 3.03 6.26 6.29
CA HIS A 184 2.99 7.70 6.16
C HIS A 184 2.50 8.09 4.75
N LEU A 185 1.49 8.96 4.70
CA LEU A 185 0.94 9.50 3.46
C LEU A 185 1.34 10.98 3.28
N GLY A 186 1.25 11.76 4.36
CA GLY A 186 1.53 13.20 4.33
C GLY A 186 0.96 13.89 5.56
N HIS A 187 0.36 15.07 5.35
CA HIS A 187 -0.13 15.90 6.44
C HIS A 187 -1.49 16.53 6.14
N LEU A 188 -2.27 16.77 7.20
CA LEU A 188 -3.52 17.51 7.19
C LEU A 188 -3.27 18.95 7.66
N PHE A 189 -3.86 19.90 6.93
CA PHE A 189 -3.86 21.33 7.23
C PHE A 189 -5.29 21.89 7.22
N ASP A 190 -5.50 23.00 7.93
CA ASP A 190 -6.78 23.72 8.03
C ASP A 190 -6.85 24.95 7.08
N ASP A 191 -6.12 24.89 5.97
CA ASP A 191 -6.00 25.94 4.94
C ASP A 191 -6.62 25.53 3.59
N GLY A 192 -7.50 24.54 3.61
CA GLY A 192 -8.22 24.06 2.43
C GLY A 192 -9.39 24.95 2.01
N PRO A 193 -10.00 24.69 0.84
CA PRO A 193 -11.16 25.42 0.38
C PRO A 193 -12.40 25.13 1.25
N PRO A 194 -13.39 26.04 1.25
CA PRO A 194 -14.70 25.75 1.84
C PRO A 194 -15.40 24.59 1.09
N PRO A 195 -16.31 23.85 1.75
CA PRO A 195 -16.82 24.09 3.10
C PRO A 195 -16.00 23.42 4.21
N THR A 196 -15.14 22.44 3.89
CA THR A 196 -14.44 21.66 4.93
C THR A 196 -13.31 22.45 5.57
N GLY A 197 -12.66 23.34 4.82
CA GLY A 197 -11.44 24.02 5.25
C GLY A 197 -10.23 23.09 5.38
N ARG A 198 -10.39 21.80 5.06
CA ARG A 198 -9.35 20.78 5.21
C ARG A 198 -8.53 20.64 3.93
N ARG A 199 -7.23 20.46 4.08
CA ARG A 199 -6.32 20.09 3.01
C ARG A 199 -5.46 18.91 3.43
N PHE A 200 -5.78 17.75 2.88
CA PHE A 200 -4.94 16.56 2.95
C PHE A 200 -3.85 16.69 1.89
N CYS A 201 -2.64 17.06 2.29
CA CYS A 201 -1.47 17.22 1.42
C CYS A 201 -0.65 15.93 1.42
N ILE A 202 -0.74 15.16 0.34
CA ILE A 202 -0.32 13.75 0.30
C ILE A 202 0.80 13.56 -0.72
N ASN A 203 1.81 12.78 -0.36
CA ASN A 203 2.85 12.34 -1.28
C ASN A 203 2.23 11.40 -2.33
N GLY A 204 2.33 11.74 -3.61
CA GLY A 204 1.80 10.89 -4.68
C GLY A 204 2.59 9.60 -4.88
N ALA A 205 3.88 9.56 -4.52
CA ALA A 205 4.70 8.35 -4.58
C ALA A 205 4.21 7.20 -3.66
N VAL A 206 3.32 7.47 -2.71
CA VAL A 206 2.69 6.48 -1.82
C VAL A 206 1.18 6.38 -2.06
N LEU A 207 0.73 6.71 -3.27
CA LEU A 207 -0.64 6.48 -3.74
C LEU A 207 -0.62 5.55 -4.96
N GLY A 208 -1.51 4.56 -4.97
CA GLY A 208 -1.97 3.92 -6.20
C GLY A 208 -3.18 4.67 -6.76
N PHE A 209 -3.39 4.63 -8.08
CA PHE A 209 -4.58 5.20 -8.71
C PHE A 209 -5.32 4.13 -9.51
N LEU A 210 -6.62 4.01 -9.26
CA LEU A 210 -7.54 3.15 -10.00
C LEU A 210 -8.50 4.06 -10.77
N PRO A 211 -8.41 4.15 -12.11
CA PRO A 211 -9.34 4.94 -12.89
C PRO A 211 -10.76 4.35 -12.81
N GLU A 212 -11.76 5.21 -12.84
CA GLU A 212 -13.15 4.80 -12.99
C GLU A 212 -13.33 4.24 -14.42
N GLU A 213 -13.81 2.99 -14.54
CA GLU A 213 -14.11 2.44 -15.86
C GLU A 213 -15.36 3.12 -16.43
N SER A 214 -15.31 3.52 -17.71
CA SER A 214 -16.45 4.13 -18.39
C SER A 214 -17.55 3.08 -18.63
N GLY A 215 -18.38 2.82 -17.61
CA GLY A 215 -19.46 1.84 -17.70
C GLY A 215 -20.41 1.74 -16.50
N ASP A 216 -19.94 1.85 -15.25
CA ASP A 216 -20.78 1.56 -14.07
C ASP A 216 -20.62 2.61 -12.96
N SER A 217 -21.47 3.63 -12.97
CA SER A 217 -21.51 4.73 -12.00
C SER A 217 -22.08 4.35 -10.62
N GLU A 218 -22.03 3.09 -10.20
CA GLU A 218 -22.66 2.62 -8.95
C GLU A 218 -21.72 1.89 -7.96
N ASN A 219 -20.39 1.88 -8.15
CA ASN A 219 -19.49 1.11 -7.28
C ASN A 219 -18.33 1.91 -6.65
N PHE A 220 -18.60 3.09 -6.09
CA PHE A 220 -17.67 3.75 -5.15
C PHE A 220 -18.40 4.42 -3.99
#